data_AF-A0A438X2U9-F1
#
_entry.id   AF-A0A438X2U9-F1
#
_cell.length_a   1.000
_cell.length_b   1.000
_cell.length_c   1.000
_cell.angle_alpha   90.00
_cell.angle_beta   90.00
_cell.angle_gamma   90.00
#
_symmetry.space_group_name_H-M   'P 1'
#
loop_
_entity.id
_entity.type
_entity.pdbx_description
1 polymer ?
#
loop_
_entity_poly.entity_id
_entity_poly.type
_entity_poly.pdbx_seq_one_letter_code
_entity_poly.pdbx_strand_id
1 'polypeptide(L)'
;VNGKQGELYYRGHRIEDLVAKYKYVDVCKLLLTGELPKNQDESLEFELELRHRSFIHESLLNMFSAFPSNAHPMAKLSSGVSILSTLYSTHQNMHTEEDYQTMARRIVAKIPTLAAICYRNEVGAPIIYPDIARSYVENILFMLRGYPYSRLKHTTQGEVEITPLEIEAFDKILTLHADHSQNASSTTVRNVASTGVHPYAAISAGISALWGHLHGGANEKVLIQLEEIGDVKNVDKYIA
;
A
#
# COMPACT_ATOMS: atom_id res chain seq x y z
N VAL A 1 -1.65 -15.98 14.24
CA VAL A 1 -3.12 -15.82 14.20
C VAL A 1 -3.75 -16.91 15.04
N ASN A 2 -4.55 -16.54 16.01
CA ASN A 2 -5.39 -17.44 16.77
C ASN A 2 -6.86 -17.17 16.40
N GLY A 3 -7.34 -17.82 15.34
CA GLY A 3 -8.67 -17.54 14.78
C GLY A 3 -9.83 -17.82 15.74
N LYS A 4 -9.67 -18.75 16.68
CA LYS A 4 -10.73 -19.08 17.67
C LYS A 4 -10.88 -18.00 18.74
N GLN A 5 -9.77 -17.36 19.12
CA GLN A 5 -9.76 -16.29 20.13
C GLN A 5 -9.78 -14.89 19.50
N GLY A 6 -9.71 -14.80 18.16
CA GLY A 6 -9.69 -13.52 17.46
C GLY A 6 -8.38 -12.75 17.62
N GLU A 7 -7.27 -13.42 17.91
CA GLU A 7 -6.01 -12.75 18.22
C GLU A 7 -5.06 -12.74 17.01
N LEU A 8 -4.47 -11.57 16.76
CA LEU A 8 -3.46 -11.36 15.73
C LEU A 8 -2.18 -10.82 16.36
N TYR A 9 -1.06 -11.41 15.97
CA TYR A 9 0.27 -11.05 16.46
C TYR A 9 1.21 -10.84 15.28
N TYR A 10 1.96 -9.75 15.29
CA TYR A 10 3.11 -9.54 14.41
C TYR A 10 4.38 -9.69 15.22
N ARG A 11 5.21 -10.67 14.86
CA ARG A 11 6.50 -10.95 15.53
C ARG A 11 6.37 -11.08 17.06
N GLY A 12 5.24 -11.58 17.56
CA GLY A 12 4.96 -11.75 18.99
C GLY A 12 4.26 -10.56 19.68
N HIS A 13 4.12 -9.43 18.99
CA HIS A 13 3.37 -8.27 19.49
C HIS A 13 1.91 -8.35 19.07
N ARG A 14 0.99 -8.09 20.01
CA ARG A 14 -0.44 -7.97 19.72
C ARG A 14 -0.69 -6.81 18.74
N ILE A 15 -1.57 -7.01 17.76
CA ILE A 15 -1.87 -5.99 16.77
C ILE A 15 -2.41 -4.70 17.41
N GLU A 16 -3.20 -4.82 18.47
CA GLU A 16 -3.81 -3.68 19.17
C GLU A 16 -2.75 -2.79 19.83
N ASP A 17 -1.68 -3.40 20.36
CA ASP A 17 -0.55 -2.67 20.92
C ASP A 17 0.25 -1.93 19.84
N LEU A 18 0.41 -2.55 18.66
CA LEU A 18 1.12 -1.94 17.55
C LEU A 18 0.37 -0.71 17.02
N VAL A 19 -0.92 -0.86 16.73
CA VAL A 19 -1.79 0.20 16.22
C VAL A 19 -1.90 1.39 17.19
N ALA A 20 -1.76 1.15 18.49
CA ALA A 20 -1.87 2.20 19.50
C ALA A 20 -0.56 2.99 19.73
N LYS A 21 0.60 2.38 19.46
CA LYS A 21 1.90 2.91 19.92
C LYS A 21 2.91 3.20 18.81
N TYR A 22 2.76 2.57 17.65
CA TYR A 22 3.75 2.59 16.59
C TYR A 22 3.13 3.09 15.29
N LYS A 23 3.95 3.74 14.47
CA LYS A 23 3.54 4.13 13.10
C LYS A 23 3.56 2.90 12.19
N TYR A 24 2.85 2.97 11.07
CA TYR A 24 2.90 1.96 10.03
C TYR A 24 4.33 1.62 9.57
N VAL A 25 5.20 2.62 9.45
CA VAL A 25 6.60 2.41 9.03
C VAL A 25 7.42 1.62 10.07
N ASP A 26 7.14 1.79 11.35
CA ASP A 26 7.78 1.02 12.42
C ASP A 26 7.33 -0.44 12.38
N VAL A 27 6.06 -0.67 12.07
CA VAL A 27 5.49 -2.01 11.87
C VAL A 27 6.07 -2.67 10.63
N CYS A 28 6.28 -1.92 9.55
CA CYS A 28 6.98 -2.42 8.36
C CYS A 28 8.41 -2.87 8.72
N LYS A 29 9.15 -2.05 9.48
CA LYS A 29 10.49 -2.40 9.95
C LYS A 29 10.46 -3.68 10.78
N LEU A 30 9.56 -3.78 11.76
CA LEU A 30 9.37 -4.99 12.58
C LEU A 30 9.11 -6.23 11.72
N LEU A 31 8.25 -6.15 10.72
CA LEU A 31 7.94 -7.29 9.86
C LEU A 31 9.14 -7.72 9.01
N LEU A 32 9.92 -6.77 8.50
CA LEU A 32 11.08 -7.01 7.63
C LEU A 32 12.31 -7.51 8.41
N THR A 33 12.65 -6.88 9.53
CA THR A 33 13.89 -7.15 10.29
C THR A 33 13.67 -8.02 11.52
N GLY A 34 12.43 -8.11 12.02
CA GLY A 34 12.10 -8.77 13.28
C GLY A 34 12.21 -7.87 14.51
N GLU A 35 12.64 -6.62 14.37
CA GLU A 35 12.86 -5.70 15.49
C GLU A 35 12.13 -4.37 15.29
N LEU A 36 11.50 -3.88 16.36
CA LEU A 36 10.97 -2.52 16.44
C LEU A 36 12.12 -1.49 16.50
N PRO A 37 11.90 -0.23 16.08
CA PRO A 37 12.88 0.82 16.31
C PRO A 37 13.15 1.03 17.81
N LYS A 38 14.43 1.21 18.15
CA LYS A 38 14.92 1.40 19.51
C LYS A 38 14.55 2.78 20.06
N ASN A 39 14.43 3.77 19.19
CA ASN A 39 14.10 5.15 19.52
C ASN A 39 13.45 5.86 18.32
N GLN A 40 13.05 7.12 18.53
CA GLN A 40 12.39 7.93 17.51
C GLN A 40 13.31 8.29 16.34
N ASP A 41 14.63 8.41 16.57
CA ASP A 41 15.59 8.74 15.52
C ASP A 41 15.73 7.59 14.52
N GLU A 42 15.80 6.35 15.01
CA GLU A 42 15.85 5.15 14.17
C GLU A 42 14.54 4.91 13.41
N SER A 43 13.39 5.26 14.01
CA SER A 43 12.10 5.29 13.32
C SER A 43 12.11 6.30 12.17
N LEU A 44 12.59 7.52 12.44
CA LEU A 44 12.70 8.60 11.45
C LEU A 44 13.68 8.26 10.32
N GLU A 45 14.82 7.65 10.63
CA GLU A 45 15.81 7.23 9.63
C GLU A 45 15.20 6.23 8.64
N PHE A 46 14.48 5.22 9.16
CA PHE A 46 13.78 4.25 8.32
C PHE A 46 12.67 4.92 7.48
N GLU A 47 11.89 5.82 8.08
CA GLU A 47 10.85 6.57 7.37
C GLU A 47 11.44 7.42 6.23
N LEU A 48 12.55 8.11 6.49
CA LEU A 48 13.26 8.93 5.51
C LEU A 48 13.85 8.08 4.39
N GLU A 49 14.38 6.89 4.69
CA GLU A 49 14.84 5.97 3.64
C GLU A 49 13.70 5.61 2.68
N LEU A 50 12.53 5.25 3.22
CA LEU A 50 11.36 4.92 2.41
C LEU A 50 10.89 6.12 1.58
N ARG A 51 10.85 7.33 2.16
CA ARG A 51 10.49 8.57 1.46
C ARG A 51 11.39 8.82 0.26
N HIS A 52 12.72 8.72 0.42
CA HIS A 52 13.65 8.92 -0.70
C HIS A 52 13.57 7.83 -1.77
N ARG A 53 13.17 6.61 -1.41
CA ARG A 53 13.00 5.49 -2.36
C ARG A 53 11.65 5.49 -3.09
N SER A 54 10.72 6.36 -2.71
CA SER A 54 9.34 6.36 -3.20
C SER A 54 9.19 6.73 -4.68
N PHE A 55 10.16 7.44 -5.26
CA PHE A 55 10.16 7.81 -6.68
C PHE A 55 10.25 6.57 -7.58
N ILE A 56 9.51 6.60 -8.68
CA ILE A 56 9.53 5.56 -9.70
C ILE A 56 10.26 6.08 -10.95
N HIS A 57 10.69 5.17 -11.81
CA HIS A 57 11.34 5.56 -13.06
C HIS A 57 10.31 6.19 -14.03
N GLU A 58 10.63 7.36 -14.59
CA GLU A 58 9.70 8.16 -15.43
C GLU A 58 9.14 7.39 -16.63
N SER A 59 9.94 6.53 -17.27
CA SER A 59 9.47 5.69 -18.39
C SER A 59 8.25 4.83 -18.04
N LEU A 60 8.00 4.53 -16.77
CA LEU A 60 6.80 3.80 -16.34
C LEU A 60 5.51 4.64 -16.53
N LEU A 61 5.59 5.97 -16.48
CA LEU A 61 4.44 6.85 -16.68
C LEU A 61 3.84 6.70 -18.08
N ASN A 62 4.67 6.41 -19.09
CA ASN A 62 4.22 6.19 -20.46
C ASN A 62 3.28 4.98 -20.58
N MET A 63 3.44 3.96 -19.73
CA MET A 63 2.55 2.80 -19.71
C MET A 63 1.11 3.20 -19.34
N PHE A 64 0.93 4.16 -18.44
CA PHE A 64 -0.41 4.52 -17.97
C PHE A 64 -1.30 5.17 -19.05
N SER A 65 -0.70 5.64 -20.14
CA SER A 65 -1.42 6.12 -21.31
C SER A 65 -1.97 4.99 -22.19
N ALA A 66 -1.49 3.76 -22.01
CA ALA A 66 -1.92 2.60 -22.78
C ALA A 66 -3.12 1.86 -22.15
N PHE A 67 -3.45 2.14 -20.88
CA PHE A 67 -4.63 1.53 -20.26
C PHE A 67 -5.92 2.14 -20.83
N PRO A 68 -6.97 1.32 -21.02
CA PRO A 68 -8.31 1.83 -21.22
C PRO A 68 -8.73 2.78 -20.09
N SER A 69 -9.53 3.79 -20.41
CA SER A 69 -10.01 4.78 -19.45
C SER A 69 -10.74 4.16 -18.26
N ASN A 70 -11.48 3.07 -18.49
CA ASN A 70 -12.26 2.34 -17.49
C ASN A 70 -11.53 1.11 -16.91
N ALA A 71 -10.22 0.96 -17.14
CA ALA A 71 -9.49 -0.17 -16.56
C ALA A 71 -9.41 -0.05 -15.03
N HIS A 72 -9.73 -1.15 -14.35
CA HIS A 72 -9.79 -1.21 -12.89
C HIS A 72 -8.41 -0.91 -12.25
N PRO A 73 -8.32 -0.12 -11.16
CA PRO A 73 -7.06 0.26 -10.52
C PRO A 73 -6.17 -0.92 -10.13
N MET A 74 -6.74 -1.99 -9.60
CA MET A 74 -5.98 -3.20 -9.24
C MET A 74 -5.31 -3.89 -10.45
N ALA A 75 -5.93 -3.87 -11.63
CA ALA A 75 -5.30 -4.36 -12.86
C ALA A 75 -4.09 -3.49 -13.24
N LYS A 76 -4.29 -2.16 -13.23
CA LYS A 76 -3.22 -1.19 -13.50
C LYS A 76 -2.06 -1.33 -12.53
N LEU A 77 -2.37 -1.50 -11.24
CA LEU A 77 -1.38 -1.68 -10.18
C LEU A 77 -0.58 -2.97 -10.36
N SER A 78 -1.26 -4.10 -10.60
CA SER A 78 -0.61 -5.38 -10.84
C SER A 78 0.34 -5.32 -12.04
N SER A 79 -0.09 -4.72 -13.16
CA SER A 79 0.74 -4.51 -14.34
C SER A 79 1.91 -3.57 -14.08
N GLY A 80 1.67 -2.42 -13.43
CA GLY A 80 2.71 -1.45 -13.11
C GLY A 80 3.80 -2.02 -12.20
N VAL A 81 3.41 -2.80 -11.19
CA VAL A 81 4.36 -3.52 -10.32
C VAL A 81 5.15 -4.54 -11.12
N SER A 82 4.52 -5.31 -12.03
CA SER A 82 5.25 -6.26 -12.88
C SER A 82 6.31 -5.58 -13.75
N ILE A 83 6.01 -4.40 -14.32
CA ILE A 83 6.99 -3.66 -15.15
C ILE A 83 8.21 -3.22 -14.34
N LEU A 84 8.08 -2.97 -13.03
CA LEU A 84 9.25 -2.64 -12.20
C LEU A 84 10.33 -3.73 -12.26
N SER A 85 9.97 -5.01 -12.52
CA SER A 85 10.96 -6.07 -12.72
C SER A 85 11.87 -5.87 -13.94
N THR A 86 11.40 -5.18 -14.99
CA THR A 86 12.20 -4.91 -16.19
C THR A 86 13.11 -3.71 -15.99
N LEU A 87 12.60 -2.66 -15.33
CA LEU A 87 13.33 -1.43 -15.01
C LEU A 87 14.40 -1.64 -13.95
N TYR A 88 14.21 -2.65 -13.09
CA TYR A 88 15.12 -3.02 -12.01
C TYR A 88 15.71 -4.42 -12.18
N SER A 89 15.86 -4.88 -13.42
CA SER A 89 16.30 -6.25 -13.75
C SER A 89 17.61 -6.68 -13.10
N THR A 90 18.54 -5.74 -12.89
CA THR A 90 19.82 -6.01 -12.21
C THR A 90 19.66 -6.40 -10.74
N HIS A 91 18.53 -6.06 -10.12
CA HIS A 91 18.25 -6.39 -8.72
C HIS A 91 17.69 -7.80 -8.53
N GLN A 92 17.64 -8.63 -9.58
CA GLN A 92 17.34 -10.06 -9.44
C GLN A 92 18.50 -10.84 -8.80
N ASN A 93 19.74 -10.35 -8.97
CA ASN A 93 20.96 -10.98 -8.43
C ASN A 93 21.18 -10.58 -6.97
N MET A 94 20.34 -11.10 -6.07
CA MET A 94 20.46 -10.88 -4.63
C MET A 94 21.28 -12.04 -4.02
N HIS A 95 22.42 -11.71 -3.42
CA HIS A 95 23.35 -12.72 -2.88
C HIS A 95 23.51 -12.60 -1.37
N THR A 96 23.18 -11.44 -0.81
CA THR A 96 23.29 -11.13 0.62
C THR A 96 21.93 -10.78 1.21
N GLU A 97 21.76 -10.97 2.52
CA GLU A 97 20.55 -10.54 3.23
C GLU A 97 20.25 -9.05 3.00
N GLU A 98 21.29 -8.21 2.92
CA GLU A 98 21.12 -6.77 2.69
C GLU A 98 20.55 -6.45 1.29
N ASP A 99 20.86 -7.26 0.28
CA ASP A 99 20.25 -7.11 -1.05
C ASP A 99 18.73 -7.36 -0.99
N TYR A 100 18.32 -8.40 -0.28
CA TYR A 100 16.90 -8.73 -0.06
C TYR A 100 16.19 -7.64 0.73
N GLN A 101 16.81 -7.14 1.80
CA GLN A 101 16.27 -6.06 2.62
C GLN A 101 16.15 -4.76 1.82
N THR A 102 17.16 -4.43 1.00
CA THR A 102 17.11 -3.29 0.07
C THR A 102 15.96 -3.42 -0.94
N MET A 103 15.75 -4.61 -1.51
CA MET A 103 14.63 -4.87 -2.41
C MET A 103 13.28 -4.71 -1.69
N ALA A 104 13.15 -5.26 -0.49
CA ALA A 104 11.93 -5.15 0.30
C ALA A 104 11.58 -3.69 0.62
N ARG A 105 12.56 -2.89 1.07
CA ARG A 105 12.39 -1.45 1.32
C ARG A 105 11.98 -0.68 0.06
N ARG A 106 12.55 -1.03 -1.11
CA ARG A 106 12.15 -0.44 -2.41
C ARG A 106 10.72 -0.78 -2.78
N ILE A 107 10.28 -2.02 -2.57
CA ILE A 107 8.90 -2.44 -2.83
C ILE A 107 7.95 -1.63 -1.94
N VAL A 108 8.17 -1.62 -0.63
CA VAL A 108 7.35 -0.88 0.34
C VAL A 108 7.27 0.60 -0.05
N ALA A 109 8.39 1.23 -0.36
CA ALA A 109 8.44 2.65 -0.72
C ALA A 109 7.69 3.01 -2.01
N LYS A 110 7.71 2.14 -3.04
CA LYS A 110 7.20 2.47 -4.39
C LYS A 110 5.73 2.11 -4.59
N ILE A 111 5.20 1.13 -3.86
CA ILE A 111 3.81 0.68 -4.00
C ILE A 111 2.81 1.83 -3.78
N PRO A 112 2.95 2.71 -2.77
CA PRO A 112 2.03 3.82 -2.59
C PRO A 112 2.04 4.82 -3.74
N THR A 113 3.22 5.11 -4.30
CA THR A 113 3.36 5.98 -5.49
C THR A 113 2.62 5.37 -6.69
N LEU A 114 2.79 4.07 -6.94
CA LEU A 114 2.06 3.38 -8.00
C LEU A 114 0.55 3.37 -7.77
N ALA A 115 0.10 3.13 -6.53
CA ALA A 115 -1.32 3.13 -6.18
C ALA A 115 -1.95 4.50 -6.43
N ALA A 116 -1.27 5.59 -6.03
CA ALA A 116 -1.73 6.95 -6.29
C ALA A 116 -1.80 7.25 -7.80
N ILE A 117 -0.82 6.82 -8.58
CA ILE A 117 -0.86 6.98 -10.05
C ILE A 117 -2.03 6.20 -10.65
N CYS A 118 -2.30 4.97 -10.19
CA CYS A 118 -3.43 4.17 -10.68
C CYS A 118 -4.77 4.88 -10.45
N TYR A 119 -4.99 5.40 -9.23
CA TYR A 119 -6.18 6.16 -8.88
C TYR A 119 -6.30 7.44 -9.72
N ARG A 120 -5.21 8.21 -9.83
CA ARG A 120 -5.24 9.48 -10.57
C ARG A 120 -5.45 9.29 -12.06
N ASN A 121 -4.87 8.23 -12.63
CA ASN A 121 -5.11 7.84 -14.01
C ASN A 121 -6.58 7.44 -14.24
N GLU A 122 -7.22 6.76 -13.29
CA GLU A 122 -8.65 6.43 -13.36
C GLU A 122 -9.54 7.69 -13.34
N VAL A 123 -9.28 8.65 -12.46
CA VAL A 123 -10.07 9.90 -12.39
C VAL A 123 -9.64 10.97 -13.41
N GLY A 124 -8.67 10.67 -14.28
CA GLY A 124 -8.16 11.61 -15.28
C GLY A 124 -7.39 12.82 -14.72
N ALA A 125 -6.86 12.71 -13.50
CA ALA A 125 -6.12 13.78 -12.82
C ALA A 125 -4.61 13.74 -13.14
N PRO A 126 -3.91 14.89 -13.15
CA PRO A 126 -2.46 14.92 -13.36
C PRO A 126 -1.73 14.21 -12.22
N ILE A 127 -0.67 13.47 -12.50
CA ILE A 127 0.12 12.75 -11.49
C ILE A 127 0.74 13.72 -10.48
N ILE A 128 0.78 13.30 -9.22
CA ILE A 128 1.45 14.01 -8.13
C ILE A 128 2.64 13.17 -7.69
N TYR A 129 3.82 13.77 -7.75
CA TYR A 129 5.06 13.12 -7.31
C TYR A 129 5.12 13.03 -5.79
N PRO A 130 5.88 12.05 -5.25
CA PRO A 130 6.17 12.00 -3.84
C PRO A 130 6.80 13.31 -3.35
N ASP A 131 6.31 13.82 -2.23
CA ASP A 131 6.88 14.96 -1.51
C ASP A 131 7.66 14.44 -0.30
N ILE A 132 8.99 14.46 -0.43
CA ILE A 132 9.89 13.96 0.61
C ILE A 132 9.95 14.86 1.85
N ALA A 133 9.26 16.00 1.90
CA ALA A 133 9.13 16.81 3.11
C ALA A 133 7.98 16.31 4.01
N ARG A 134 7.00 15.61 3.44
CA ARG A 134 5.85 15.05 4.15
C ARG A 134 6.16 13.71 4.81
N SER A 135 5.49 13.41 5.91
CA SER A 135 5.62 12.08 6.54
C SER A 135 5.15 10.97 5.60
N TYR A 136 5.56 9.73 5.84
CA TYR A 136 5.26 8.60 4.93
C TYR A 136 3.77 8.49 4.59
N VAL A 137 2.89 8.50 5.59
CA VAL A 137 1.44 8.36 5.41
C VAL A 137 0.80 9.62 4.83
N GLU A 138 1.22 10.79 5.31
CA GLU A 138 0.77 12.08 4.77
C GLU A 138 1.11 12.21 3.28
N ASN A 139 2.29 11.75 2.86
CA ASN A 139 2.71 11.75 1.47
C ASN A 139 1.78 10.89 0.59
N ILE A 140 1.26 9.76 1.10
CA ILE A 140 0.29 8.95 0.34
C ILE A 140 -1.01 9.72 0.13
N LEU A 141 -1.55 10.32 1.19
CA LEU A 141 -2.76 11.14 1.12
C LEU A 141 -2.56 12.33 0.18
N PHE A 142 -1.40 12.98 0.26
CA PHE A 142 -1.01 14.07 -0.62
C PHE A 142 -0.94 13.63 -2.09
N MET A 143 -0.29 12.51 -2.40
CA MET A 143 -0.24 11.98 -3.76
C MET A 143 -1.62 11.63 -4.31
N LEU A 144 -2.57 11.18 -3.48
CA LEU A 144 -3.93 10.86 -3.90
C LEU A 144 -4.74 12.12 -4.28
N ARG A 145 -4.70 13.18 -3.47
CA ARG A 145 -5.62 14.33 -3.60
C ARG A 145 -4.97 15.69 -3.84
N GLY A 146 -3.66 15.74 -3.96
CA GLY A 146 -2.89 16.95 -4.23
C GLY A 146 -3.08 17.48 -5.65
N TYR A 147 -2.59 18.71 -5.85
CA TYR A 147 -2.52 19.42 -7.10
C TYR A 147 -1.05 19.73 -7.45
N PRO A 148 -0.74 19.98 -8.74
CA PRO A 148 0.62 20.33 -9.15
C PRO A 148 1.22 21.47 -8.31
N TYR A 149 2.54 21.45 -8.16
CA TYR A 149 3.32 22.41 -7.37
C TYR A 149 3.12 22.32 -5.84
N SER A 150 2.96 21.11 -5.31
CA SER A 150 2.75 20.82 -3.87
C SER A 150 1.60 21.61 -3.23
N ARG A 151 0.44 21.64 -3.93
CA ARG A 151 -0.76 22.34 -3.46
C ARG A 151 -1.86 21.36 -3.07
N LEU A 152 -2.73 21.80 -2.18
CA LEU A 152 -3.98 21.11 -1.88
C LEU A 152 -5.17 21.87 -2.49
N LYS A 153 -6.38 21.36 -2.30
CA LYS A 153 -7.60 21.96 -2.86
C LYS A 153 -7.84 23.32 -2.21
N HIS A 154 -8.05 24.36 -3.02
CA HIS A 154 -8.44 25.69 -2.53
C HIS A 154 -9.94 25.89 -2.64
N THR A 155 -10.54 26.49 -1.62
CA THR A 155 -11.97 26.80 -1.53
C THR A 155 -12.16 28.26 -1.13
N THR A 156 -13.40 28.75 -1.12
CA THR A 156 -13.73 30.08 -0.59
C THR A 156 -13.39 30.24 0.90
N GLN A 157 -13.13 29.14 1.60
CA GLN A 157 -12.78 29.09 3.02
C GLN A 157 -11.28 28.88 3.26
N GLY A 158 -10.46 28.77 2.21
CA GLY A 158 -9.02 28.52 2.29
C GLY A 158 -8.58 27.18 1.67
N GLU A 159 -7.31 26.82 1.90
CA GLU A 159 -6.74 25.54 1.48
C GLU A 159 -7.25 24.41 2.39
N VAL A 160 -7.67 23.29 1.78
CA VAL A 160 -8.12 22.09 2.49
C VAL A 160 -6.88 21.27 2.88
N GLU A 161 -6.51 21.35 4.14
CA GLU A 161 -5.33 20.67 4.68
C GLU A 161 -5.52 19.15 4.83
N ILE A 162 -4.40 18.42 4.93
CA ILE A 162 -4.40 17.02 5.39
C ILE A 162 -4.36 17.04 6.91
N THR A 163 -5.45 16.65 7.55
CA THR A 163 -5.59 16.78 8.99
C THR A 163 -4.81 15.67 9.73
N PRO A 164 -4.36 15.93 10.97
CA PRO A 164 -3.73 14.89 11.79
C PRO A 164 -4.61 13.64 11.98
N LEU A 165 -5.93 13.82 12.08
CA LEU A 165 -6.88 12.71 12.21
C LEU A 165 -6.90 11.82 10.96
N GLU A 166 -6.84 12.39 9.76
CA GLU A 166 -6.77 11.61 8.52
C GLU A 166 -5.47 10.83 8.41
N ILE A 167 -4.34 11.44 8.81
CA ILE A 167 -3.04 10.78 8.83
C ILE A 167 -3.07 9.62 9.82
N GLU A 168 -3.55 9.84 11.05
CA GLU A 168 -3.65 8.81 12.08
C GLU A 168 -4.58 7.67 11.65
N ALA A 169 -5.77 7.98 11.12
CA ALA A 169 -6.72 6.98 10.67
C ALA A 169 -6.13 6.13 9.54
N PHE A 170 -5.46 6.75 8.58
CA PHE A 170 -4.86 6.04 7.45
C PHE A 170 -3.65 5.20 7.86
N ASP A 171 -2.81 5.70 8.79
CA ASP A 171 -1.70 4.93 9.39
C ASP A 171 -2.20 3.64 10.07
N LYS A 172 -3.30 3.73 10.83
CA LYS A 172 -3.93 2.57 11.47
C LYS A 172 -4.51 1.59 10.44
N ILE A 173 -5.17 2.08 9.39
CA ILE A 173 -5.67 1.23 8.29
C ILE A 173 -4.52 0.45 7.66
N LEU A 174 -3.40 1.11 7.34
CA LEU A 174 -2.23 0.47 6.75
C LEU A 174 -1.62 -0.57 7.70
N THR A 175 -1.52 -0.24 9.00
CA THR A 175 -1.00 -1.15 10.02
C THR A 175 -1.85 -2.41 10.17
N LEU A 176 -3.18 -2.27 10.19
CA LEU A 176 -4.11 -3.39 10.29
C LEU A 176 -4.08 -4.32 9.06
N HIS A 177 -3.64 -3.82 7.91
CA HIS A 177 -3.53 -4.58 6.66
C HIS A 177 -2.09 -4.98 6.32
N ALA A 178 -1.12 -4.76 7.22
CA ALA A 178 0.30 -4.94 6.92
C ALA A 178 0.68 -6.42 6.67
N ASP A 179 0.10 -7.35 7.44
CA ASP A 179 0.24 -8.79 7.22
C ASP A 179 -0.97 -9.58 7.76
N HIS A 180 -1.23 -10.75 7.19
CA HIS A 180 -2.24 -11.65 7.73
C HIS A 180 -1.87 -13.12 7.51
N SER A 181 -0.61 -13.47 7.82
CA SER A 181 -0.08 -14.83 7.77
C SER A 181 -0.24 -15.49 6.39
N GLN A 182 -0.61 -16.78 6.34
CA GLN A 182 -0.71 -17.60 5.12
C GLN A 182 -2.07 -17.44 4.42
N ASN A 183 -2.48 -16.20 4.16
CA ASN A 183 -3.65 -15.93 3.31
C ASN A 183 -3.33 -16.20 1.83
N ALA A 184 -4.37 -16.25 0.97
CA ALA A 184 -4.24 -16.63 -0.43
C ALA A 184 -3.18 -15.81 -1.19
N SER A 185 -3.16 -14.48 -1.05
CA SER A 185 -2.16 -13.63 -1.72
C SER A 185 -0.75 -13.88 -1.20
N SER A 186 -0.55 -14.03 0.11
CA SER A 186 0.77 -14.34 0.68
C SER A 186 1.28 -15.71 0.21
N THR A 187 0.40 -16.72 0.12
CA THR A 187 0.75 -18.04 -0.43
C THR A 187 1.09 -17.96 -1.92
N THR A 188 0.34 -17.18 -2.71
CA THR A 188 0.66 -16.94 -4.13
C THR A 188 2.04 -16.32 -4.30
N VAL A 189 2.36 -15.26 -3.53
CA VAL A 189 3.69 -14.63 -3.57
C VAL A 189 4.78 -15.65 -3.28
N ARG A 190 4.62 -16.48 -2.23
CA ARG A 190 5.60 -17.51 -1.86
C ARG A 190 5.79 -18.57 -2.94
N ASN A 191 4.70 -19.10 -3.50
CA ASN A 191 4.77 -20.12 -4.54
C ASN A 191 5.44 -19.58 -5.80
N VAL A 192 5.06 -18.38 -6.25
CA VAL A 192 5.66 -17.74 -7.43
C VAL A 192 7.12 -17.39 -7.18
N ALA A 193 7.46 -16.84 -6.01
CA ALA A 193 8.85 -16.53 -5.65
C ALA A 193 9.75 -17.78 -5.57
N SER A 194 9.22 -18.95 -5.17
CA SER A 194 10.01 -20.18 -5.06
C SER A 194 10.60 -20.68 -6.39
N THR A 195 10.13 -20.16 -7.53
CA THR A 195 10.70 -20.45 -8.84
C THR A 195 11.91 -19.57 -9.17
N GLY A 196 12.33 -18.68 -8.28
CA GLY A 196 13.44 -17.74 -8.50
C GLY A 196 13.07 -16.51 -9.35
N VAL A 197 11.77 -16.22 -9.49
CA VAL A 197 11.33 -15.04 -10.25
C VAL A 197 11.67 -13.73 -9.52
N HIS A 198 11.78 -12.64 -10.27
CA HIS A 198 12.03 -11.31 -9.72
C HIS A 198 10.98 -10.93 -8.64
N PRO A 199 11.36 -10.37 -7.48
CA PRO A 199 10.43 -10.01 -6.39
C PRO A 199 9.22 -9.17 -6.81
N TYR A 200 9.40 -8.12 -7.63
CA TYR A 200 8.26 -7.38 -8.20
C TYR A 200 7.25 -8.26 -8.97
N ALA A 201 7.70 -9.26 -9.73
CA ALA A 201 6.79 -10.17 -10.41
C ALA A 201 6.02 -11.06 -9.41
N ALA A 202 6.68 -11.51 -8.34
CA ALA A 202 6.00 -12.25 -7.27
C ALA A 202 4.97 -11.38 -6.53
N ILE A 203 5.28 -10.11 -6.24
CA ILE A 203 4.35 -9.15 -5.64
C ILE A 203 3.18 -8.84 -6.57
N SER A 204 3.42 -8.69 -7.88
CA SER A 204 2.36 -8.55 -8.90
C SER A 204 1.39 -9.73 -8.86
N ALA A 205 1.89 -10.97 -8.75
CA ALA A 205 1.03 -12.15 -8.58
C ALA A 205 0.21 -12.09 -7.27
N GLY A 206 0.81 -11.62 -6.18
CA GLY A 206 0.12 -11.37 -4.91
C GLY A 206 -1.02 -10.35 -5.03
N ILE A 207 -0.79 -9.24 -5.73
CA ILE A 207 -1.80 -8.21 -6.00
C ILE A 207 -2.97 -8.79 -6.80
N SER A 208 -2.67 -9.59 -7.83
CA SER A 208 -3.69 -10.28 -8.62
C SER A 208 -4.53 -11.25 -7.78
N ALA A 209 -3.89 -12.00 -6.88
CA ALA A 209 -4.60 -12.88 -5.94
C ALA A 209 -5.44 -12.09 -4.92
N LEU A 210 -4.94 -10.95 -4.44
CA LEU A 210 -5.64 -10.05 -3.52
C LEU A 210 -6.88 -9.42 -4.16
N TRP A 211 -6.81 -9.07 -5.44
CA TRP A 211 -7.92 -8.47 -6.16
C TRP A 211 -9.13 -9.41 -6.31
N GLY A 212 -8.94 -10.72 -6.20
CA GLY A 212 -10.02 -11.69 -6.23
C GLY A 212 -11.15 -11.34 -5.24
N HIS A 213 -12.40 -11.42 -5.70
CA HIS A 213 -13.56 -10.94 -4.94
C HIS A 213 -13.86 -11.73 -3.65
N LEU A 214 -13.23 -12.89 -3.45
CA LEU A 214 -13.32 -13.71 -2.22
C LEU A 214 -12.16 -13.44 -1.26
N HIS A 215 -11.29 -12.48 -1.60
CA HIS A 215 -10.14 -12.09 -0.79
C HIS A 215 -10.18 -10.58 -0.55
N GLY A 216 -9.20 -9.79 -1.02
CA GLY A 216 -9.16 -8.34 -0.79
C GLY A 216 -10.25 -7.56 -1.52
N GLY A 217 -10.76 -8.07 -2.64
CA GLY A 217 -11.89 -7.47 -3.36
C GLY A 217 -13.22 -7.53 -2.58
N ALA A 218 -13.27 -8.24 -1.45
CA ALA A 218 -14.46 -8.29 -0.60
C ALA A 218 -14.79 -6.92 0.02
N ASN A 219 -13.79 -6.09 0.35
CA ASN A 219 -14.02 -4.78 0.97
C ASN A 219 -14.80 -3.84 0.05
N GLU A 220 -14.48 -3.84 -1.25
CA GLU A 220 -15.23 -3.11 -2.27
C GLU A 220 -16.67 -3.63 -2.39
N LYS A 221 -16.85 -4.96 -2.38
CA LYS A 221 -18.19 -5.58 -2.40
C LYS A 221 -19.02 -5.23 -1.17
N VAL A 222 -18.41 -5.10 0.01
CA VAL A 222 -19.10 -4.67 1.22
C VAL A 222 -19.63 -3.25 1.05
N LEU A 223 -18.86 -2.34 0.45
CA LEU A 223 -19.34 -0.97 0.19
C LEU A 223 -20.52 -0.97 -0.79
N ILE A 224 -20.43 -1.73 -1.88
CA ILE A 224 -21.53 -1.89 -2.85
C ILE A 224 -22.77 -2.46 -2.16
N GLN A 225 -22.61 -3.49 -1.34
CA GLN A 225 -23.70 -4.11 -0.58
C GLN A 225 -24.36 -3.11 0.38
N LEU A 226 -23.57 -2.27 1.07
CA LEU A 226 -24.10 -1.25 1.96
C LEU A 226 -24.86 -0.16 1.18
N GLU A 227 -24.39 0.23 0.00
CA GLU A 227 -25.09 1.15 -0.90
C GLU A 227 -26.41 0.56 -1.42
N GLU A 228 -26.42 -0.74 -1.77
CA GLU A 228 -27.63 -1.47 -2.16
C GLU A 228 -28.67 -1.54 -1.04
N ILE A 229 -28.23 -1.75 0.22
CA ILE A 229 -29.09 -1.75 1.40
C ILE A 229 -29.66 -0.35 1.66
N GLY A 230 -28.81 0.68 1.55
CA GLY A 230 -29.13 2.10 1.64
C GLY A 230 -29.49 2.61 3.04
N ASP A 231 -30.39 1.93 3.75
CA ASP A 231 -30.92 2.34 5.07
C ASP A 231 -30.94 1.14 6.02
N VAL A 232 -30.64 1.38 7.31
CA VAL A 232 -30.61 0.37 8.37
C VAL A 232 -31.93 -0.41 8.44
N LYS A 233 -33.08 0.21 8.14
CA LYS A 233 -34.39 -0.47 8.13
C LYS A 233 -34.52 -1.57 7.07
N ASN A 234 -33.67 -1.55 6.05
CA ASN A 234 -33.68 -2.55 4.97
C ASN A 234 -32.78 -3.76 5.28
N VAL A 235 -32.01 -3.74 6.37
CA VAL A 235 -31.06 -4.81 6.72
C VAL A 235 -31.78 -6.15 6.88
N ASP A 236 -32.86 -6.19 7.67
CA ASP A 236 -33.61 -7.45 7.89
C ASP A 236 -34.16 -8.02 6.58
N LYS A 237 -34.59 -7.14 5.66
CA LYS A 237 -35.09 -7.54 4.33
C LYS A 237 -33.97 -8.09 3.44
N TYR A 238 -32.75 -7.57 3.57
CA TYR A 238 -31.60 -8.04 2.79
C TYR A 238 -31.08 -9.39 3.29
N ILE A 239 -31.15 -9.63 4.59
CA ILE A 239 -30.67 -10.86 5.24
C ILE A 239 -31.66 -12.04 5.08
N ALA A 240 -32.97 -11.75 5.02
CA ALA A 240 -34.04 -12.74 4.90
C ALA A 240 -34.05 -13.47 3.55
#